data_AF-U1P9N1-F1
#
_entry.id   AF-U1P9N1-F1
#
_cell.length_a   1.000
_cell.length_b   1.000
_cell.length_c   1.000
_cell.angle_alpha   90.00
_cell.angle_beta   90.00
_cell.angle_gamma   90.00
#
_symmetry.space_group_name_H-M   'P 1'
#
loop_
_entity.id
_entity.type
_entity.pdbx_description
1 polymer ?
#
loop_
_entity_poly.entity_id
_entity_poly.type
_entity_poly.pdbx_seq_one_letter_code
_entity_poly.pdbx_strand_id
1 'polypeptide(L)'
;MDNASLPSGWQCWHEERDRVILAYRPDVFDSKAFPAPCLPTIYVTGGSPRRRPGSTDTDSWEVTLFLEPEIEALSQRYEDRAAAIDAARDHAERFAAGEIEYRSLYQVPREAYFERLDELTDSE
;
A
#
# COMPACT_ATOMS: atom_id res chain seq x y z
N MET A 1 -14.99 2.48 1.44
CA MET A 1 -14.04 3.37 0.76
C MET A 1 -14.30 3.24 -0.73
N ASP A 2 -14.64 4.35 -1.37
CA ASP A 2 -14.93 4.37 -2.80
C ASP A 2 -13.66 4.61 -3.61
N ASN A 3 -13.47 3.87 -4.71
CA ASN A 3 -12.30 4.03 -5.59
C ASN A 3 -12.17 5.45 -6.17
N ALA A 4 -13.28 6.19 -6.31
CA ALA A 4 -13.25 7.58 -6.77
C ALA A 4 -12.59 8.55 -5.78
N SER A 5 -12.42 8.15 -4.52
CA SER A 5 -11.77 8.94 -3.47
C SER A 5 -10.28 8.59 -3.30
N LEU A 6 -9.79 7.60 -4.05
CA LEU A 6 -8.39 7.18 -4.07
C LEU A 6 -7.60 7.95 -5.14
N PRO A 7 -6.29 8.14 -4.94
CA PRO A 7 -5.41 8.71 -5.96
C PRO A 7 -5.43 7.90 -7.26
N SER A 8 -5.11 8.56 -8.38
CA SER A 8 -5.08 7.95 -9.71
C SER A 8 -4.30 6.64 -9.71
N GLY A 9 -4.91 5.58 -10.24
CA GLY A 9 -4.31 4.26 -10.34
C GLY A 9 -4.52 3.35 -9.13
N TRP A 10 -4.96 3.85 -7.97
CA TRP A 10 -5.26 2.99 -6.82
C TRP A 10 -6.70 2.46 -6.85
N GLN A 11 -6.85 1.20 -6.47
CA GLN A 11 -8.16 0.54 -6.36
C GLN A 11 -8.27 -0.20 -5.03
N CYS A 12 -9.42 -0.08 -4.37
CA CYS A 12 -9.73 -0.90 -3.22
C CYS A 12 -10.09 -2.31 -3.70
N TRP A 13 -9.26 -3.28 -3.32
CA TRP A 13 -9.49 -4.70 -3.61
C TRP A 13 -10.33 -5.37 -2.52
N HIS A 14 -10.16 -4.93 -1.28
CA HIS A 14 -10.80 -5.55 -0.15
C HIS A 14 -11.01 -4.52 0.96
N GLU A 15 -12.21 -4.50 1.52
CA GLU A 15 -12.53 -3.66 2.68
C GLU A 15 -13.42 -4.43 3.64
N GLU A 16 -12.92 -4.57 4.86
CA GLU A 16 -13.59 -5.12 6.02
C GLU A 16 -13.50 -4.12 7.18
N ARG A 17 -14.13 -4.49 8.30
CA ARG A 17 -14.16 -3.66 9.50
C ARG A 17 -12.78 -3.46 10.11
N ASP A 18 -11.93 -4.46 10.05
CA ASP A 18 -10.58 -4.51 10.64
C ASP A 18 -9.47 -4.56 9.58
N ARG A 19 -9.80 -4.54 8.29
CA ARG A 19 -8.80 -4.65 7.22
C ARG A 19 -9.21 -3.92 5.94
N VAL A 20 -8.30 -3.16 5.35
CA VAL A 20 -8.45 -2.60 4.00
C VAL A 20 -7.22 -2.95 3.17
N ILE A 21 -7.42 -3.31 1.92
CA ILE A 21 -6.34 -3.59 0.95
C ILE A 21 -6.56 -2.71 -0.27
N LEU A 22 -5.56 -1.91 -0.58
CA LEU A 22 -5.49 -1.11 -1.80
C LEU A 22 -4.43 -1.70 -2.72
N ALA A 23 -4.67 -1.69 -4.03
CA ALA A 23 -3.75 -2.17 -5.05
C ALA A 23 -3.52 -1.07 -6.10
N TYR A 24 -2.27 -0.88 -6.53
CA TYR A 24 -1.91 0.09 -7.56
C TYR A 24 -1.94 -0.55 -8.95
N ARG A 25 -2.75 0.02 -9.85
CA ARG A 25 -2.90 -0.35 -11.27
C ARG A 25 -2.99 -1.87 -11.50
N PRO A 26 -3.88 -2.61 -10.79
CA PRO A 26 -4.03 -4.04 -11.02
C PRO A 26 -4.48 -4.38 -12.45
N ASP A 27 -5.04 -3.41 -13.19
CA ASP A 27 -5.30 -3.48 -14.63
C ASP A 27 -4.02 -3.61 -15.48
N VAL A 28 -2.90 -3.08 -15.00
CA VAL A 28 -1.58 -3.16 -15.64
C VAL A 28 -0.82 -4.40 -15.15
N PHE A 29 -0.90 -4.69 -13.86
CA PHE A 29 -0.22 -5.82 -13.20
C PHE A 29 -1.02 -7.15 -13.31
N ASP A 30 -1.59 -7.46 -14.48
CA ASP A 30 -2.47 -8.62 -14.71
C ASP A 30 -1.71 -9.93 -15.04
N SER A 31 -0.53 -10.18 -14.47
CA SER A 31 0.31 -11.39 -14.72
C SER A 31 0.79 -11.63 -16.18
N LYS A 32 0.22 -10.94 -17.18
CA LYS A 32 0.57 -11.03 -18.61
C LYS A 32 1.61 -9.99 -19.04
N ALA A 33 1.55 -8.78 -18.48
CA ALA A 33 2.48 -7.68 -18.76
C ALA A 33 3.58 -7.55 -17.69
N PHE A 34 3.32 -8.03 -16.47
CA PHE A 34 4.22 -8.03 -15.32
C PHE A 34 4.07 -9.35 -14.56
N PRO A 35 5.10 -9.84 -13.85
CA PRO A 35 4.91 -10.88 -12.86
C PRO A 35 3.93 -10.40 -11.78
N ALA A 36 2.87 -11.17 -11.49
CA ALA A 36 1.93 -10.91 -10.39
C ALA A 36 2.56 -10.57 -9.03
N PRO A 37 3.77 -11.05 -8.64
CA PRO A 37 4.38 -10.63 -7.37
C PRO A 37 4.85 -9.15 -7.35
N CYS A 38 4.81 -8.42 -8.45
CA CYS A 38 5.27 -7.02 -8.51
C CYS A 38 4.14 -5.98 -8.37
N LEU A 39 2.97 -6.37 -7.84
CA LEU A 39 1.84 -5.45 -7.63
C LEU A 39 2.02 -4.66 -6.33
N PRO A 40 2.15 -3.32 -6.39
CA PRO A 40 2.20 -2.51 -5.19
C PRO A 40 0.85 -2.54 -4.46
N THR A 41 0.89 -2.79 -3.15
CA THR A 41 -0.31 -2.94 -2.32
C THR A 41 -0.15 -2.26 -0.96
N ILE A 42 -1.20 -1.59 -0.51
CA ILE A 42 -1.27 -1.01 0.83
C ILE A 42 -2.23 -1.85 1.68
N TYR A 43 -1.73 -2.32 2.81
CA TYR A 43 -2.49 -3.04 3.81
C TYR A 43 -2.77 -2.10 4.96
N VAL A 44 -4.03 -1.95 5.31
CA VAL A 44 -4.48 -1.25 6.51
C VAL A 44 -5.10 -2.29 7.42
N THR A 45 -4.43 -2.66 8.50
CA THR A 45 -4.89 -3.70 9.42
C THR A 45 -5.09 -3.14 10.82
N GLY A 46 -6.30 -3.27 11.32
CA GLY A 46 -6.64 -3.03 12.72
C GLY A 46 -6.12 -4.18 13.57
N GLY A 47 -5.33 -3.86 14.59
CA GLY A 47 -4.96 -4.82 15.63
C GLY A 47 -6.22 -5.40 16.25
N SER A 48 -6.39 -6.71 16.15
CA SER A 48 -7.57 -7.38 16.72
C SER A 48 -7.75 -6.96 18.19
N PRO A 49 -8.99 -6.69 18.65
CA PRO A 49 -9.30 -6.47 20.06
C PRO A 49 -9.22 -7.81 20.81
N ARG A 50 -8.05 -8.46 20.84
CA ARG A 50 -7.83 -9.63 21.67
C ARG A 50 -7.55 -9.13 23.08
N ARG A 51 -8.65 -8.71 23.73
CA ARG A 51 -8.80 -8.25 25.10
C ARG A 51 -7.91 -9.07 26.03
N ARG A 52 -6.68 -8.61 26.30
CA ARG A 52 -5.88 -9.12 27.41
C ARG A 52 -6.34 -8.36 28.66
N PRO A 53 -6.83 -9.06 29.70
CA PRO A 53 -7.21 -8.38 30.94
C PRO A 53 -5.98 -7.68 31.52
N GLY A 54 -6.02 -6.34 31.61
CA GLY A 54 -4.98 -5.52 32.24
C GLY A 54 -4.10 -4.69 31.31
N SER A 55 -4.31 -4.72 29.99
CA SER A 55 -3.59 -3.85 29.05
C SER A 55 -4.45 -2.65 28.64
N THR A 56 -3.87 -1.45 28.72
CA THR A 56 -4.40 -0.25 28.07
C THR A 56 -4.06 -0.35 26.58
N ASP A 57 -4.63 -1.34 25.89
CA ASP A 57 -4.42 -1.49 24.45
C ASP A 57 -5.37 -0.53 23.72
N THR A 58 -4.83 0.57 23.21
CA THR A 58 -5.47 1.38 22.17
C THR A 58 -5.67 0.48 20.95
N ASP A 59 -6.85 0.53 20.31
CA ASP A 59 -7.12 -0.09 19.00
C ASP A 59 -6.12 0.45 17.97
N SER A 60 -4.93 -0.14 17.88
CA SER A 60 -3.87 0.34 17.01
C SER A 60 -4.07 -0.20 15.60
N TRP A 61 -3.95 0.69 14.62
CA TRP A 61 -4.04 0.39 13.21
C TRP A 61 -2.66 0.45 12.60
N GLU A 62 -2.34 -0.49 11.72
CA GLU A 62 -1.06 -0.54 11.01
C GLU A 62 -1.32 -0.35 9.52
N VAL A 63 -0.55 0.53 8.89
CA VAL A 63 -0.58 0.79 7.45
C VAL A 63 0.77 0.39 6.89
N THR A 64 0.77 -0.55 5.97
CA THR A 64 1.99 -1.06 5.34
C THR A 64 1.87 -1.03 3.83
N LEU A 65 2.82 -0.36 3.18
CA LEU A 65 2.99 -0.38 1.73
C LEU A 65 3.99 -1.46 1.35
N PHE A 66 3.56 -2.41 0.54
CA PHE A 66 4.37 -3.43 -0.09
C PHE A 66 4.51 -3.13 -1.58
N LEU A 67 5.73 -3.23 -2.11
CA LEU A 67 5.98 -3.18 -3.56
C LEU A 67 5.94 -4.57 -4.17
N GLU A 68 6.38 -5.55 -3.38
CA GLU A 68 6.25 -6.98 -3.64
C GLU A 68 5.87 -7.66 -2.31
N PRO A 69 5.34 -8.89 -2.32
CA PRO A 69 5.03 -9.64 -1.10
C PRO A 69 6.19 -9.74 -0.11
N GLU A 70 7.43 -9.63 -0.59
CA GLU A 70 8.67 -9.70 0.20
C GLU A 70 9.33 -8.33 0.41
N ILE A 71 8.85 -7.27 -0.25
CA ILE A 71 9.47 -5.94 -0.25
C ILE A 71 8.51 -4.94 0.39
N GLU A 72 8.74 -4.66 1.67
CA GLU A 72 8.08 -3.60 2.42
C GLU A 72 8.77 -2.25 2.14
N ALA A 73 8.00 -1.26 1.70
CA ALA A 73 8.50 0.09 1.47
C ALA A 73 8.31 1.01 2.68
N LEU A 74 7.15 0.91 3.34
CA LEU A 74 6.81 1.76 4.46
C LEU A 74 5.82 1.05 5.37
N SER A 75 6.02 1.17 6.68
CA SER A 75 5.11 0.66 7.70
C SER A 75 4.95 1.69 8.81
N GLN A 76 3.71 2.07 9.11
CA GLN A 76 3.39 3.05 10.14
C GLN A 76 2.14 2.68 10.92
N ARG A 77 2.16 2.96 12.23
CA ARG A 77 1.05 2.70 13.14
C ARG A 77 0.30 3.96 13.51
N TYR A 78 -1.01 3.81 13.68
CA TYR A 78 -1.99 4.84 13.95
C TYR A 78 -2.90 4.41 15.10
N GLU A 79 -3.52 5.39 15.75
CA GLU A 79 -4.36 5.15 16.93
C GLU A 79 -5.81 4.78 16.58
N ASP A 80 -6.22 5.01 15.32
CA ASP A 80 -7.58 4.75 14.86
C ASP A 80 -7.66 4.49 13.35
N ARG A 81 -8.81 3.92 12.94
CA ARG A 81 -9.07 3.54 11.54
C ARG A 81 -9.05 4.73 10.59
N ALA A 82 -9.57 5.89 11.03
CA ALA A 82 -9.71 7.04 10.15
C ALA A 82 -8.33 7.62 9.85
N ALA A 83 -7.48 7.75 10.87
CA ALA A 83 -6.08 8.15 10.72
C ALA A 83 -5.30 7.17 9.81
N ALA A 84 -5.51 5.87 9.99
CA ALA A 84 -4.85 4.85 9.15
C ALA A 84 -5.30 4.90 7.69
N ILE A 85 -6.59 5.17 7.44
CA ILE A 85 -7.11 5.34 6.08
C ILE A 85 -6.58 6.60 5.42
N ASP A 86 -6.53 7.72 6.16
CA ASP A 86 -6.01 8.98 5.64
C ASP A 86 -4.53 8.83 5.26
N ALA A 87 -3.76 8.20 6.14
CA ALA A 87 -2.37 7.84 5.87
C ALA A 87 -2.19 6.90 4.68
N ALA A 88 -3.05 5.88 4.52
CA ALA A 88 -3.00 5.01 3.36
C ALA A 88 -3.23 5.78 2.06
N ARG A 89 -4.07 6.82 2.08
CA ARG A 89 -4.31 7.70 0.92
C ARG A 89 -3.10 8.60 0.65
N ASP A 90 -2.50 9.17 1.70
CA ASP A 90 -1.24 9.93 1.59
C ASP A 90 -0.11 9.07 0.98
N HIS A 91 0.08 7.85 1.49
CA HIS A 91 1.09 6.94 0.96
C HIS A 91 0.82 6.54 -0.49
N ALA A 92 -0.46 6.33 -0.83
CA ALA A 92 -0.88 6.06 -2.20
C ALA A 92 -0.58 7.23 -3.14
N GLU A 93 -0.82 8.47 -2.70
CA GLU A 93 -0.55 9.69 -3.46
C GLU A 93 0.96 9.87 -3.67
N ARG A 94 1.75 9.77 -2.59
CA ARG A 94 3.21 9.85 -2.65
C ARG A 94 3.82 8.79 -3.55
N PHE A 95 3.28 7.57 -3.53
CA PHE A 95 3.69 6.51 -4.44
C PHE A 95 3.35 6.85 -5.90
N ALA A 96 2.13 7.30 -6.16
CA ALA A 96 1.68 7.69 -7.50
C ALA A 96 2.44 8.90 -8.06
N ALA A 97 2.92 9.80 -7.19
CA ALA A 97 3.76 10.94 -7.53
C ALA A 97 5.26 10.61 -7.64
N GLY A 98 5.67 9.36 -7.44
CA GLY A 98 7.07 8.95 -7.52
C GLY A 98 7.95 9.40 -6.34
N GLU A 99 7.37 9.87 -5.24
CA GLU A 99 8.12 10.33 -4.05
C GLU A 99 8.69 9.18 -3.20
N ILE A 100 8.25 7.95 -3.46
CA ILE A 100 8.75 6.76 -2.76
C ILE A 100 9.94 6.21 -3.54
N GLU A 101 11.12 6.31 -2.95
CA GLU A 101 12.39 5.78 -3.48
C GLU A 101 12.41 4.24 -3.47
N TYR A 102 11.59 3.63 -4.34
CA TYR A 102 11.43 2.18 -4.44
C TYR A 102 12.74 1.48 -4.83
N ARG A 103 13.60 2.14 -5.62
CA ARG A 103 14.88 1.61 -6.10
C ARG A 103 15.85 1.27 -4.96
N SER A 104 15.77 2.01 -3.85
CA SER A 104 16.63 1.79 -2.68
C SER A 104 16.25 0.54 -1.86
N LEU A 105 15.07 -0.03 -2.10
CA LEU A 105 14.57 -1.21 -1.39
C LEU A 105 15.02 -2.53 -2.03
N TYR A 106 15.57 -2.49 -3.24
CA TYR A 106 16.02 -3.66 -3.97
C TYR A 106 17.52 -3.85 -3.86
N GLN A 107 17.95 -5.00 -3.34
CA GLN A 107 19.37 -5.39 -3.32
C GLN A 107 19.90 -5.81 -4.69
N VAL A 108 19.03 -6.23 -5.61
CA VAL A 108 19.37 -6.59 -6.99
C VAL A 108 18.59 -5.68 -7.93
N PRO A 109 19.26 -4.90 -8.80
CA PRO A 109 18.57 -3.98 -9.70
C PRO A 109 17.72 -4.74 -10.70
N ARG A 110 16.42 -4.41 -10.75
CA ARG A 110 15.47 -4.88 -11.76
C ARG A 110 15.17 -3.74 -12.74
N GLU A 111 16.14 -3.40 -13.58
CA GLU A 111 16.10 -2.21 -14.44
C GLU A 111 14.82 -2.14 -15.31
N ALA A 112 14.43 -3.25 -15.93
CA ALA A 112 13.21 -3.32 -16.75
C ALA A 112 11.90 -3.12 -15.95
N TYR A 113 11.91 -3.42 -14.65
CA TYR A 113 10.77 -3.17 -13.77
C TYR A 113 10.72 -1.70 -13.33
N PHE A 114 11.87 -1.09 -13.04
CA PHE A 114 11.96 0.31 -12.67
C PHE A 114 11.56 1.26 -13.80
N GLU A 115 12.03 1.01 -15.03
CA GLU A 115 11.66 1.82 -16.21
C GLU A 115 10.14 1.86 -16.42
N ARG A 116 9.50 0.69 -16.26
CA ARG A 116 8.04 0.56 -16.33
C ARG A 116 7.30 1.24 -15.19
N LEU A 117 7.89 1.23 -13.98
CA LEU A 117 7.27 1.89 -12.83
C LEU A 117 7.34 3.40 -12.99
N ASP A 118 8.47 3.94 -13.47
CA ASP A 118 8.61 5.35 -13.83
C ASP A 118 7.57 5.75 -14.87
N GLU A 119 7.35 4.99 -15.95
CA GLU A 119 6.27 5.29 -16.92
C GLU A 119 4.88 5.41 -16.28
N LEU A 120 4.64 4.77 -15.13
CA LEU A 120 3.35 4.77 -14.44
C LEU A 120 3.26 5.78 -13.29
N THR A 121 4.38 6.18 -12.68
CA THR A 121 4.43 7.13 -11.56
C THR A 121 4.90 8.53 -11.98
N ASP A 122 5.51 8.67 -13.16
CA ASP A 122 6.01 9.92 -13.75
C ASP A 122 4.98 10.56 -14.71
N SER A 123 3.68 10.41 -14.43
CA SER A 123 2.65 11.05 -15.27
C SER A 123 2.57 12.55 -14.94
N GLU A 124 3.29 13.37 -15.72
CA GLU A 124 3.09 14.83 -15.82
C GLU A 124 1.64 15.25 -16.13
#